data_AF-A0A142GU17-F1
#
_entry.id   AF-A0A142GU17-F1
#
_cell.length_a   1.000
_cell.length_b   1.000
_cell.length_c   1.000
_cell.angle_alpha   90.00
_cell.angle_beta   90.00
_cell.angle_gamma   90.00
#
_symmetry.space_group_name_H-M   'P 1'
#
loop_
_entity.id
_entity.type
_entity.pdbx_description
1 polymer ?
#
loop_
_entity_poly.entity_id
_entity_poly.type
_entity_poly.pdbx_seq_one_letter_code
_entity_poly.pdbx_strand_id
1 'polypeptide(L)'
;MKLNYSKAADETQAQAIGKDMDMSFRHAVEVCGAIRGMKLQDAIGLLDDVVEGKRMIPFKRHIRGIGHKKGQFNLARYPKKASGNIRGVLKNAEANAGFKGLDTDSLKVTHVQALKGFARARRKPKGRWKSWKSRRVHIQVVVSGT
;
A
#
# COMPACT_ATOMS: atom_id res chain seq x y z
N MET A 1 -18.92 -2.64 8.16
CA MET A 1 -18.26 -3.93 8.43
C MET A 1 -16.96 -3.66 9.17
N LYS A 2 -16.76 -4.24 10.37
CA LYS A 2 -15.48 -4.11 11.09
C LYS A 2 -14.43 -4.92 10.34
N LEU A 3 -13.31 -4.27 9.99
CA LEU A 3 -12.13 -4.95 9.43
C LEU A 3 -11.23 -5.36 10.59
N ASN A 4 -11.00 -6.66 10.72
CA ASN A 4 -10.05 -7.21 11.67
C ASN A 4 -8.67 -7.26 11.04
N TYR A 5 -7.64 -7.11 11.85
CA TYR A 5 -6.27 -7.33 11.40
C TYR A 5 -6.06 -8.82 11.14
N SER A 6 -5.39 -9.15 10.04
CA SER A 6 -5.03 -10.56 9.77
C SER A 6 -3.92 -11.05 10.70
N LYS A 7 -3.08 -10.14 11.19
CA LYS A 7 -2.02 -10.42 12.15
C LYS A 7 -2.24 -9.50 13.35
N ALA A 8 -2.45 -10.08 14.53
CA ALA A 8 -2.51 -9.30 15.76
C ALA A 8 -1.12 -8.71 16.07
N ALA A 9 -1.09 -7.57 16.75
CA ALA A 9 0.15 -6.96 17.21
C ALA A 9 0.34 -7.28 18.67
N ASP A 10 1.57 -7.60 18.99
CA ASP A 10 2.06 -7.71 20.35
C ASP A 10 2.38 -6.30 20.90
N GLU A 11 2.80 -6.23 22.16
CA GLU A 11 3.14 -4.96 22.82
C GLU A 11 4.28 -4.21 22.11
N THR A 12 5.24 -4.95 21.54
CA THR A 12 6.41 -4.43 20.79
C THR A 12 6.10 -4.03 19.35
N GLN A 13 4.83 -4.09 18.95
CA GLN A 13 4.39 -3.83 17.58
C GLN A 13 3.34 -2.72 17.53
N ALA A 14 3.36 -1.93 16.47
CA ALA A 14 2.30 -0.95 16.18
C ALA A 14 1.57 -1.33 14.89
N GLN A 15 0.29 -0.97 14.82
CA GLN A 15 -0.56 -1.30 13.67
C GLN A 15 -1.25 -0.06 13.11
N ALA A 16 -1.56 -0.11 11.82
CA ALA A 16 -2.40 0.87 11.16
C ALA A 16 -3.26 0.22 10.08
N ILE A 17 -4.47 0.77 9.87
CA ILE A 17 -5.35 0.41 8.76
C ILE A 17 -5.76 1.65 7.98
N GLY A 18 -5.54 1.63 6.67
CA GLY A 18 -6.25 2.50 5.75
C GLY A 18 -7.52 1.81 5.25
N LYS A 19 -8.70 2.38 5.51
CA LYS A 19 -9.99 1.80 5.09
C LYS A 19 -10.56 2.52 3.86
N ASP A 20 -11.18 1.76 2.96
CA ASP A 20 -11.92 2.25 1.79
C ASP A 20 -11.17 3.25 0.91
N MET A 21 -9.86 3.06 0.77
CA MET A 21 -9.01 3.95 0.01
C MET A 21 -9.26 3.81 -1.49
N ASP A 22 -9.33 4.95 -2.18
CA ASP A 22 -9.54 4.98 -3.62
C ASP A 22 -8.23 4.77 -4.37
N MET A 23 -7.91 3.51 -4.66
CA MET A 23 -6.69 3.15 -5.38
C MET A 23 -6.86 1.81 -6.11
N SER A 24 -5.97 1.57 -7.07
CA SER A 24 -5.94 0.27 -7.76
C SER A 24 -5.43 -0.81 -6.81
N PHE A 25 -6.25 -1.84 -6.58
CA PHE A 25 -5.84 -3.03 -5.83
C PHE A 25 -4.57 -3.67 -6.39
N ARG A 26 -4.44 -3.72 -7.73
CA ARG A 26 -3.27 -4.33 -8.37
C ARG A 26 -2.00 -3.57 -8.04
N HIS A 27 -2.04 -2.24 -8.09
CA HIS A 27 -0.89 -1.42 -7.75
C HIS A 27 -0.57 -1.50 -6.26
N ALA A 28 -1.61 -1.52 -5.42
CA ALA A 28 -1.47 -1.67 -3.98
C ALA A 28 -0.69 -2.95 -3.62
N VAL A 29 -1.02 -4.08 -4.25
CA VAL A 29 -0.33 -5.37 -4.02
C VAL A 29 1.16 -5.28 -4.33
N GLU A 30 1.53 -4.68 -5.46
CA GLU A 30 2.94 -4.56 -5.86
C GLU A 30 3.69 -3.57 -4.95
N VAL A 31 3.07 -2.44 -4.59
CA VAL A 31 3.65 -1.47 -3.64
C VAL A 31 3.88 -2.11 -2.28
N CYS A 32 2.88 -2.80 -1.73
CA CYS A 32 3.03 -3.53 -0.47
C CYS A 32 4.14 -4.60 -0.55
N GLY A 33 4.28 -5.27 -1.70
CA GLY A 33 5.34 -6.24 -1.92
C GLY A 33 6.73 -5.61 -1.93
N ALA A 34 6.88 -4.37 -2.42
CA ALA A 34 8.15 -3.67 -2.48
C ALA A 34 8.62 -3.13 -1.11
N ILE A 35 7.70 -2.66 -0.28
CA ILE A 35 8.03 -2.06 1.03
C ILE A 35 8.14 -3.08 2.17
N ARG A 36 7.70 -4.33 1.95
CA ARG A 36 7.75 -5.38 2.97
C ARG A 36 9.19 -5.66 3.38
N GLY A 37 9.46 -5.59 4.67
CA GLY A 37 10.78 -5.86 5.25
C GLY A 37 11.76 -4.68 5.16
N MET A 38 11.34 -3.52 4.66
CA MET A 38 12.15 -2.30 4.74
C MET A 38 12.04 -1.65 6.12
N LYS A 39 13.03 -0.83 6.48
CA LYS A 39 12.88 0.12 7.59
C LYS A 39 11.75 1.11 7.27
N LEU A 40 11.07 1.59 8.29
CA LEU A 40 9.89 2.44 8.13
C LEU A 40 10.23 3.74 7.38
N GLN A 41 11.34 4.40 7.76
CA GLN A 41 11.79 5.63 7.11
C GLN A 41 12.17 5.40 5.64
N ASP A 42 12.91 4.33 5.35
CA ASP A 42 13.28 3.97 3.96
C ASP A 42 12.04 3.69 3.10
N ALA A 43 11.03 3.04 3.67
CA ALA A 43 9.78 2.79 2.99
C ALA A 43 9.03 4.08 2.68
N ILE A 44 8.96 5.03 3.62
CA ILE A 44 8.33 6.34 3.40
C ILE A 44 9.09 7.11 2.30
N GLY A 45 10.42 7.16 2.37
CA GLY A 45 11.26 7.83 1.37
C GLY A 45 11.11 7.21 -0.02
N LEU A 46 11.07 5.88 -0.13
CA LEU A 46 10.81 5.20 -1.41
C LEU A 46 9.44 5.58 -1.98
N LEU A 47 8.40 5.66 -1.15
CA LEU A 47 7.06 6.03 -1.63
C LEU A 47 6.99 7.49 -2.07
N ASP A 48 7.71 8.39 -1.40
CA ASP A 48 7.84 9.79 -1.81
C ASP A 48 8.54 9.91 -3.16
N ASP A 49 9.67 9.21 -3.35
CA ASP A 49 10.36 9.14 -4.65
C ASP A 49 9.45 8.61 -5.77
N VAL A 50 8.57 7.66 -5.47
CA VAL A 50 7.62 7.10 -6.46
C VAL A 50 6.52 8.10 -6.82
N VAL A 51 6.05 8.90 -5.86
CA VAL A 51 5.06 9.96 -6.10
C VAL A 51 5.67 11.04 -7.00
N GLU A 52 6.91 11.42 -6.74
CA GLU A 52 7.70 12.34 -7.58
C GLU A 52 8.05 11.73 -8.95
N GLY A 53 8.16 10.41 -9.03
CA GLY A 53 8.49 9.67 -10.26
C GLY A 53 9.98 9.43 -10.46
N LYS A 54 10.79 9.55 -9.40
CA LYS A 54 12.22 9.28 -9.37
C LYS A 54 12.51 7.79 -9.31
N ARG A 55 11.76 7.04 -8.48
CA ARG A 55 11.92 5.59 -8.32
C ARG A 55 10.70 4.84 -8.83
N MET A 56 10.94 3.68 -9.44
CA MET A 56 9.90 2.82 -9.99
C MET A 56 9.66 1.61 -9.09
N ILE A 57 8.43 1.11 -9.07
CA ILE A 57 8.06 -0.10 -8.34
C ILE A 57 8.04 -1.28 -9.31
N PRO A 58 8.75 -2.38 -9.02
CA PRO A 58 8.69 -3.59 -9.82
C PRO A 58 7.31 -4.24 -9.71
N PHE A 59 6.77 -4.68 -10.83
CA PHE A 59 5.52 -5.43 -10.88
C PHE A 59 5.85 -6.91 -11.09
N LYS A 60 5.45 -7.76 -10.14
CA LYS A 60 5.72 -9.20 -10.15
C LYS A 60 4.48 -10.03 -10.47
N ARG A 61 3.33 -9.69 -9.90
CA ARG A 61 2.08 -10.48 -10.04
C ARG A 61 1.20 -9.96 -11.17
N HIS A 62 1.03 -8.65 -11.25
CA HIS A 62 0.09 -8.00 -12.17
C HIS A 62 0.78 -7.44 -13.42
N ILE A 63 1.47 -8.32 -14.16
CA ILE A 63 2.40 -7.93 -15.25
C ILE A 63 1.80 -7.82 -16.65
N ARG A 64 0.61 -8.38 -16.89
CA ARG A 64 0.01 -8.42 -18.23
C ARG A 64 -0.24 -7.01 -18.78
N GLY A 65 0.33 -6.70 -19.95
CA GLY A 65 0.20 -5.40 -20.61
C GLY A 65 1.07 -4.29 -20.02
N ILE A 66 2.13 -4.63 -19.30
CA ILE A 66 3.13 -3.67 -18.83
C ILE A 66 4.29 -3.62 -19.83
N GLY A 67 4.56 -2.43 -20.36
CA GLY A 67 5.72 -2.20 -21.22
C GLY A 67 7.02 -2.26 -20.41
N HIS A 68 8.08 -2.74 -21.05
CA HIS A 68 9.38 -2.86 -20.40
C HIS A 68 9.98 -1.49 -20.08
N LYS A 69 10.77 -1.41 -19.01
CA LYS A 69 11.49 -0.20 -18.61
C LYS A 69 12.98 -0.47 -18.61
N LYS A 70 13.75 0.51 -19.07
CA LYS A 70 15.21 0.53 -18.98
C LYS A 70 15.60 0.86 -17.54
N GLY A 71 16.50 0.10 -16.94
CA GLY A 71 16.98 0.31 -15.58
C GLY A 71 17.01 -0.98 -14.76
N GLN A 72 16.85 -0.85 -13.45
CA GLN A 72 16.98 -1.95 -12.49
C GLN A 72 15.91 -3.05 -12.64
N PHE A 73 14.73 -2.71 -13.20
CA PHE A 73 13.61 -3.64 -13.31
C PHE A 73 13.03 -3.65 -14.72
N ASN A 74 12.94 -4.84 -15.32
CA ASN A 74 12.37 -5.01 -16.66
C ASN A 74 10.89 -4.62 -16.72
N LEU A 75 10.09 -4.99 -15.70
CA LEU A 75 8.66 -4.74 -15.62
C LEU A 75 8.33 -3.88 -14.40
N ALA A 76 8.21 -2.56 -14.61
CA ALA A 76 8.00 -1.61 -13.54
C ALA A 76 7.10 -0.44 -13.95
N ARG A 77 6.45 0.19 -12.96
CA ARG A 77 5.63 1.40 -13.14
C ARG A 77 5.79 2.37 -11.96
N TYR A 78 5.23 3.56 -12.12
CA TYR A 78 5.15 4.61 -11.08
C TYR A 78 3.70 4.71 -10.55
N PRO A 79 3.29 3.89 -9.58
CA PRO A 79 1.91 3.90 -9.08
C PRO A 79 1.64 5.05 -8.09
N LYS A 80 1.76 6.30 -8.54
CA LYS A 80 1.68 7.53 -7.73
C LYS A 80 0.52 7.56 -6.73
N LYS A 81 -0.71 7.29 -7.19
CA LYS A 81 -1.93 7.30 -6.33
C LYS A 81 -1.88 6.24 -5.23
N ALA A 82 -1.36 5.04 -5.52
CA ALA A 82 -1.27 3.98 -4.53
C ALA A 82 -0.18 4.29 -3.50
N SER A 83 0.97 4.80 -3.95
CA SER A 83 2.08 5.17 -3.07
C SER A 83 1.70 6.31 -2.12
N GLY A 84 1.02 7.36 -2.61
CA GLY A 84 0.55 8.46 -1.76
C GLY A 84 -0.39 8.00 -0.65
N ASN A 85 -1.36 7.13 -0.97
CA ASN A 85 -2.29 6.59 0.03
C ASN A 85 -1.57 5.69 1.06
N ILE A 86 -0.68 4.79 0.60
CA ILE A 86 0.04 3.87 1.48
C ILE A 86 1.01 4.62 2.39
N ARG A 87 1.69 5.67 1.88
CA ARG A 87 2.54 6.56 2.68
C ARG A 87 1.78 7.14 3.87
N GLY A 88 0.54 7.61 3.65
CA GLY A 88 -0.31 8.11 4.73
C GLY A 88 -0.58 7.06 5.82
N VAL A 89 -0.77 5.79 5.44
CA VAL A 89 -0.94 4.68 6.40
C VAL A 89 0.35 4.40 7.17
N LEU A 90 1.51 4.47 6.53
CA LEU A 90 2.80 4.29 7.21
C LEU A 90 3.08 5.39 8.23
N LYS A 91 2.81 6.65 7.90
CA LYS A 91 2.91 7.77 8.86
C LYS A 91 1.97 7.61 10.05
N ASN A 92 0.79 7.05 9.82
CA ASN A 92 -0.11 6.71 10.92
C ASN A 92 0.43 5.58 11.79
N ALA A 93 1.09 4.57 11.19
CA ALA A 93 1.76 3.51 11.95
C ALA A 93 2.93 4.05 12.79
N GLU A 94 3.69 5.01 12.24
CA GLU A 94 4.77 5.73 12.94
C GLU A 94 4.23 6.50 14.15
N ALA A 95 3.17 7.29 13.97
CA ALA A 95 2.52 8.02 15.06
C ALA A 95 1.99 7.08 16.16
N ASN A 96 1.40 5.94 15.78
CA ASN A 96 0.93 4.94 16.73
C ASN A 96 2.10 4.26 17.48
N ALA A 97 3.24 4.06 16.82
CA ALA A 97 4.43 3.51 17.46
C ALA A 97 5.05 4.48 18.46
N GLY A 98 5.13 5.77 18.11
CA GLY A 98 5.58 6.83 19.03
C GLY A 98 4.66 6.96 20.23
N PHE A 99 3.33 6.84 20.04
CA PHE A 99 2.38 6.83 21.17
C PHE A 99 2.59 5.64 22.11
N LYS A 100 3.04 4.50 21.58
CA LYS A 100 3.40 3.32 22.39
C LYS A 100 4.81 3.42 23.03
N GLY A 101 5.56 4.48 22.78
CA GLY A 101 6.93 4.64 23.26
C GLY A 101 7.95 3.73 22.56
N LEU A 102 7.61 3.22 21.38
CA LEU A 102 8.57 2.47 20.55
C LEU A 102 9.52 3.46 19.85
N ASP A 103 10.79 3.09 19.76
CA ASP A 103 11.78 3.84 18.98
C ASP A 103 11.40 3.81 17.49
N THR A 104 11.08 4.99 16.93
CA THR A 104 10.60 5.14 15.55
C THR A 104 11.68 4.88 14.50
N ASP A 105 12.95 5.04 14.86
CA ASP A 105 14.06 4.97 13.91
C ASP A 105 14.47 3.52 13.61
N SER A 106 14.27 2.62 14.58
CA SER A 106 14.53 1.19 14.44
C SER A 106 13.34 0.38 13.94
N LEU A 107 12.21 1.02 13.62
CA LEU A 107 11.00 0.33 13.16
C LEU A 107 11.17 -0.30 11.77
N LYS A 108 10.66 -1.51 11.64
CA LYS A 108 10.62 -2.27 10.39
C LYS A 108 9.19 -2.62 10.01
N VAL A 109 8.89 -2.58 8.71
CA VAL A 109 7.60 -3.02 8.18
C VAL A 109 7.59 -4.55 8.11
N THR A 110 7.05 -5.19 9.15
CA THR A 110 7.00 -6.66 9.22
C THR A 110 5.86 -7.25 8.43
N HIS A 111 4.66 -6.67 8.55
CA HIS A 111 3.49 -7.11 7.82
C HIS A 111 2.88 -5.95 7.05
N VAL A 112 2.62 -6.20 5.77
CA VAL A 112 1.91 -5.25 4.93
C VAL A 112 1.12 -5.99 3.87
N GLN A 113 -0.16 -5.63 3.76
CA GLN A 113 -1.07 -6.26 2.82
C GLN A 113 -2.12 -5.30 2.29
N ALA A 114 -2.52 -5.57 1.04
CA ALA A 114 -3.66 -4.94 0.41
C ALA A 114 -4.81 -5.94 0.34
N LEU A 115 -5.99 -5.50 0.79
CA LEU A 115 -7.24 -6.25 0.77
C LEU A 115 -8.22 -5.54 -0.16
N LYS A 116 -9.01 -6.32 -0.90
CA LYS A 116 -10.07 -5.76 -1.76
C LYS A 116 -11.17 -5.22 -0.85
N GLY A 117 -11.51 -3.96 -1.04
CA GLY A 117 -12.67 -3.34 -0.38
C GLY A 117 -13.90 -3.36 -1.25
N PHE A 118 -14.90 -2.59 -0.84
CA PHE A 118 -16.17 -2.51 -1.55
C PHE A 118 -15.98 -1.95 -2.97
N ALA A 119 -16.71 -2.54 -3.93
CA ALA A 119 -16.72 -2.08 -5.31
C ALA A 119 -17.91 -1.16 -5.53
N ARG A 120 -17.68 0.14 -5.78
CA ARG A 120 -18.74 1.08 -6.14
C ARG A 120 -19.09 0.90 -7.61
N ALA A 121 -20.30 0.44 -7.87
CA ALA A 121 -20.83 0.28 -9.22
C ALA A 121 -21.46 1.58 -9.71
N ARG A 122 -21.18 1.95 -10.96
CA ARG A 122 -21.81 3.06 -11.68
C ARG A 122 -22.47 2.50 -12.93
N ARG A 123 -23.71 2.91 -13.19
CA ARG A 123 -24.43 2.58 -14.42
C ARG A 123 -23.69 3.18 -15.62
N LYS A 124 -23.59 2.42 -16.71
CA LYS A 124 -23.09 2.99 -17.97
C LYS A 124 -24.14 3.89 -18.61
N PRO A 125 -23.73 4.87 -19.42
CA PRO A 125 -24.66 5.65 -20.23
C PRO A 125 -25.51 4.76 -21.16
N LYS A 126 -26.67 5.27 -21.57
CA LYS A 126 -27.57 4.66 -22.58
C LYS A 126 -28.06 3.25 -22.23
N GLY A 127 -28.40 2.99 -20.97
CA GLY A 127 -29.08 1.75 -20.55
C GLY A 127 -28.25 0.46 -20.63
N ARG A 128 -26.95 0.52 -20.96
CA ARG A 128 -26.09 -0.67 -21.08
C ARG A 128 -26.04 -1.44 -19.75
N TRP A 129 -26.27 -2.76 -19.81
CA TRP A 129 -26.34 -3.66 -18.65
C TRP A 129 -25.05 -3.69 -17.83
N LYS A 130 -23.88 -3.75 -18.48
CA LYS A 130 -22.58 -3.87 -17.82
C LYS A 130 -22.25 -2.60 -17.03
N SER A 131 -22.12 -2.69 -15.71
CA SER A 131 -21.71 -1.58 -14.84
C SER A 131 -20.20 -1.32 -14.87
N TRP A 132 -19.80 -0.06 -14.66
CA TRP A 132 -18.43 0.29 -14.30
C TRP A 132 -18.23 0.09 -12.81
N LYS A 133 -17.13 -0.55 -12.39
CA LYS A 133 -16.84 -0.80 -10.99
C LYS A 133 -15.52 -0.14 -10.60
N SER A 134 -15.58 0.83 -9.70
CA SER A 134 -14.39 1.34 -9.00
C SER A 134 -14.18 0.49 -7.76
N ARG A 135 -12.95 0.00 -7.54
CA ARG A 135 -12.62 -0.84 -6.39
C ARG A 135 -11.97 0.03 -5.33
N ARG A 136 -12.49 -0.02 -4.11
CA ARG A 136 -11.77 0.47 -2.93
C ARG A 136 -10.82 -0.60 -2.42
N VAL A 137 -9.82 -0.19 -1.65
CA VAL A 137 -8.79 -1.06 -1.10
C VAL A 137 -8.63 -0.74 0.38
N HIS A 138 -8.48 -1.79 1.20
CA HIS A 138 -8.03 -1.64 2.57
C HIS A 138 -6.54 -2.02 2.63
N ILE A 139 -5.76 -1.26 3.38
CA ILE A 139 -4.35 -1.57 3.64
C ILE A 139 -4.23 -1.85 5.12
N GLN A 140 -3.51 -2.92 5.46
CA GLN A 140 -3.14 -3.22 6.83
C GLN A 140 -1.61 -3.22 6.91
N VAL A 141 -1.10 -2.57 7.94
CA VAL A 141 0.33 -2.48 8.24
C VAL A 141 0.54 -2.89 9.69
N VAL A 142 1.58 -3.66 9.93
CA VAL A 142 2.17 -3.89 11.24
C VAL A 142 3.65 -3.54 11.14
N VAL A 143 4.11 -2.74 12.08
CA VAL A 143 5.53 -2.41 12.27
C VAL A 143 5.99 -3.00 13.59
N SER A 144 7.23 -3.46 13.64
CA SER A 144 7.87 -3.90 14.88
C SER A 144 9.17 -3.15 15.09
N GLY A 145 9.54 -2.93 16.35
CA GLY A 145 10.93 -2.61 16.70
C GLY A 145 11.85 -3.76 16.30
N THR A 146 13.11 -3.43 16.02
CA THR A 146 14.17 -4.42 15.82
C THR A 146 14.93 -4.61 17.12
#